data_AF-A0A949WQ47-F1
#
_entry.id   AF-A0A949WQ47-F1
#
_cell.length_a   1.000
_cell.length_b   1.000
_cell.length_c   1.000
_cell.angle_alpha   90.00
_cell.angle_beta   90.00
_cell.angle_gamma   90.00
#
_symmetry.space_group_name_H-M   'P 1'
#
loop_
_entity.id
_entity.type
_entity.pdbx_description
1 polymer ?
#
loop_
_entity_poly.entity_id
_entity_poly.type
_entity_poly.pdbx_seq_one_letter_code
_entity_poly.pdbx_strand_id
1 'polypeptide(L)'
;MENNSPPQHPNNLTSNEYQELAVESAIHPALIAANFKHIAGAAVYDYLFISKDLPRTNPGRIRSGFLKRYQHAELGGWWVSGLDPYNNWKRMEWGRFKPTHPRIDSKG
;
A
#
# COMPACT_ATOMS: atom_id res chain seq x y z
N MET A 1 -5.70 33.75 10.38
CA MET A 1 -4.65 32.72 10.39
C MET A 1 -5.12 31.63 9.43
N GLU A 2 -4.61 31.64 8.20
CA GLU A 2 -4.96 30.63 7.21
C GLU A 2 -4.30 29.31 7.60
N ASN A 3 -5.09 28.24 7.66
CA ASN A 3 -4.61 26.89 7.94
C ASN A 3 -3.74 26.42 6.77
N ASN A 4 -2.42 26.59 6.87
CA ASN A 4 -1.40 26.03 5.99
C ASN A 4 -1.25 24.51 6.20
N SER A 5 -2.37 23.78 6.23
CA SER A 5 -2.33 22.32 6.12
C SER A 5 -2.18 21.97 4.65
N PRO A 6 -1.23 21.11 4.26
CA PRO A 6 -1.11 20.67 2.88
C PRO A 6 -2.44 20.07 2.42
N PRO A 7 -2.81 20.20 1.13
CA PRO A 7 -4.04 19.63 0.61
C PRO A 7 -4.11 18.15 0.97
N GLN A 8 -5.14 17.78 1.75
CA GLN A 8 -5.32 16.43 2.22
C GLN A 8 -5.99 15.61 1.12
N HIS A 9 -5.20 14.80 0.42
CA HIS A 9 -5.73 13.85 -0.57
C HIS A 9 -6.45 12.69 0.13
N PRO A 10 -7.39 12.00 -0.55
CA PRO A 10 -8.10 10.88 0.04
C PRO A 10 -7.15 9.77 0.50
N ASN A 11 -7.52 9.07 1.57
CA ASN A 11 -6.81 7.89 2.08
C ASN A 11 -5.30 8.10 2.31
N ASN A 12 -4.93 9.30 2.74
CA ASN A 12 -3.56 9.72 3.03
C ASN A 12 -2.61 9.65 1.82
N LEU A 13 -3.12 9.64 0.58
CA LEU A 13 -2.28 9.69 -0.61
C LEU A 13 -1.37 10.92 -0.57
N THR A 14 -0.13 10.74 -0.99
CA THR A 14 0.78 11.87 -1.20
C THR A 14 0.38 12.63 -2.47
N SER A 15 0.83 13.89 -2.60
CA SER A 15 0.55 14.67 -3.80
C SER A 15 1.07 14.00 -5.07
N ASN A 16 2.24 13.36 -5.01
CA ASN A 16 2.82 12.66 -6.16
C ASN A 16 1.98 11.43 -6.55
N GLU A 17 1.52 10.65 -5.56
CA GLU A 17 0.66 9.49 -5.84
C GLU A 17 -0.70 9.93 -6.40
N TYR A 18 -1.32 10.97 -5.82
CA TYR A 18 -2.58 11.47 -6.34
C TYR A 18 -2.43 12.04 -7.75
N GLN A 19 -1.34 12.76 -8.05
CA GLN A 19 -1.03 13.24 -9.39
C GLN A 19 -0.85 12.09 -10.39
N GLU A 20 -0.06 11.06 -10.04
CA GLU A 20 0.12 9.87 -10.87
C GLU A 20 -1.23 9.20 -11.20
N LEU A 21 -2.10 9.05 -10.19
CA LEU A 21 -3.38 8.37 -10.34
C LEU A 21 -4.42 9.22 -11.09
N ALA A 22 -4.61 10.48 -10.69
CA ALA A 22 -5.68 11.33 -11.21
C ALA A 22 -5.33 11.96 -12.56
N VAL A 23 -4.07 12.35 -12.76
CA VAL A 23 -3.63 13.12 -13.95
C VAL A 23 -2.97 12.20 -14.95
N GLU A 24 -1.91 11.49 -14.57
CA GLU A 24 -1.12 10.68 -15.51
C GLU A 24 -1.88 9.43 -15.95
N SER A 25 -2.60 8.80 -15.02
CA SER A 25 -3.42 7.60 -15.29
C SER A 25 -4.89 7.92 -15.59
N ALA A 26 -5.30 9.19 -15.51
CA ALA A 26 -6.67 9.67 -15.73
C ALA A 26 -7.76 8.88 -14.95
N ILE A 27 -7.44 8.41 -13.74
CA ILE A 27 -8.40 7.67 -12.91
C ILE A 27 -9.38 8.65 -12.27
N HIS A 28 -10.67 8.37 -12.39
CA HIS A 28 -11.71 9.21 -11.82
C HIS A 28 -11.53 9.37 -10.28
N PRO A 29 -11.63 10.58 -9.71
CA PRO A 29 -11.37 10.81 -8.27
C PRO A 29 -12.17 9.93 -7.32
N ALA A 30 -13.43 9.62 -7.67
CA ALA A 30 -14.26 8.71 -6.88
C ALA A 30 -13.68 7.28 -6.81
N LEU A 31 -13.05 6.79 -7.87
CA LEU A 31 -12.39 5.49 -7.89
C LEU A 31 -11.09 5.51 -7.08
N ILE A 32 -10.36 6.63 -7.11
CA ILE A 32 -9.17 6.83 -6.28
C ILE A 32 -9.56 6.77 -4.80
N ALA A 33 -10.56 7.54 -4.40
CA ALA A 33 -11.06 7.58 -3.03
C ALA A 33 -11.62 6.23 -2.53
N ALA A 34 -12.19 5.41 -3.42
CA ALA A 34 -12.71 4.10 -3.05
C ALA A 34 -11.60 3.03 -2.88
N ASN A 35 -10.61 3.01 -3.77
CA ASN A 35 -9.73 1.85 -3.95
C ASN A 35 -8.28 2.06 -3.52
N PHE A 36 -7.76 3.29 -3.51
CA PHE A 36 -6.34 3.57 -3.31
C PHE A 36 -6.07 4.15 -1.93
N LYS A 37 -4.97 3.73 -1.30
CA LYS A 37 -4.55 4.22 0.02
C LYS A 37 -3.02 4.23 0.10
N HIS A 38 -2.46 5.28 0.69
CA HIS A 38 -1.04 5.28 1.03
C HIS A 38 -0.79 4.42 2.27
N ILE A 39 0.25 3.58 2.21
CA ILE A 39 0.73 2.79 3.35
C ILE A 39 2.25 2.91 3.43
N ALA A 40 2.78 3.07 4.65
CA ALA A 40 4.19 3.21 4.94
C ALA A 40 4.55 2.64 6.32
N GLY A 41 5.85 2.49 6.60
CA GLY A 41 6.36 1.91 7.83
C GLY A 41 5.95 0.44 8.03
N ALA A 42 5.99 0.00 9.29
CA ALA A 42 5.70 -1.39 9.65
C ALA A 42 4.28 -1.86 9.27
N ALA A 43 3.33 -0.93 9.13
CA ALA A 43 1.95 -1.23 8.72
C ALA A 43 1.89 -1.90 7.34
N VAL A 44 2.90 -1.72 6.49
CA VAL A 44 2.97 -2.37 5.17
C VAL A 44 3.00 -3.89 5.28
N TYR A 45 3.58 -4.43 6.36
CA TYR A 45 3.63 -5.87 6.58
C TYR A 45 2.26 -6.48 6.87
N ASP A 46 1.32 -5.72 7.45
CA ASP A 46 -0.05 -6.19 7.67
C ASP A 46 -0.79 -6.43 6.34
N TYR A 47 -0.37 -5.77 5.25
CA TYR A 47 -0.94 -5.95 3.91
C TYR A 47 -0.17 -7.00 3.10
N LEU A 48 1.17 -7.03 3.20
CA LEU A 48 1.99 -7.96 2.42
C LEU A 48 2.03 -9.37 3.02
N PHE A 49 1.94 -9.50 4.35
CA PHE A 49 2.18 -10.76 5.06
C PHE A 49 0.91 -11.44 5.59
N ILE A 50 -0.17 -11.40 4.80
CA ILE A 50 -1.48 -11.97 5.14
C ILE A 50 -1.57 -13.49 5.00
N SER A 51 -0.72 -14.12 4.18
CA SER A 51 -0.80 -15.56 3.94
C SER A 51 -0.29 -16.39 5.14
N LYS A 52 -1.02 -17.46 5.46
CA LYS A 52 -0.61 -18.48 6.44
C LYS A 52 0.62 -19.29 5.98
N ASP A 53 0.90 -19.34 4.68
CA ASP A 53 2.01 -20.11 4.11
C ASP A 53 3.35 -19.38 4.19
N LEU A 54 3.37 -18.16 4.74
CA LEU A 54 4.59 -17.40 4.92
C LEU A 54 5.50 -18.04 5.96
N PRO A 55 6.84 -18.02 5.73
CA PRO A 55 7.76 -18.67 6.62
C PRO A 55 7.82 -17.91 7.95
N ARG A 56 7.40 -18.59 9.02
CA ARG A 56 7.43 -18.08 10.38
C ARG A 56 8.47 -18.84 11.22
N THR A 57 8.84 -18.21 12.32
CA THR A 57 9.63 -18.79 13.41
C THR A 57 8.68 -19.48 14.40
N ASN A 58 9.20 -20.29 15.33
CA ASN A 58 8.36 -20.99 16.33
C ASN A 58 7.42 -20.05 17.11
N PRO A 59 7.84 -18.82 17.51
CA PRO A 59 6.94 -17.85 18.14
C PRO A 59 5.90 -17.21 17.19
N GLY A 60 5.84 -17.60 15.92
CA GLY A 60 4.90 -17.07 14.93
C GLY A 60 5.37 -15.83 14.18
N ARG A 61 6.56 -15.28 14.47
CA ARG A 61 7.11 -14.11 13.75
C ARG A 61 7.59 -14.49 12.35
N ILE A 62 7.33 -13.64 11.35
CA ILE A 62 7.89 -13.78 9.99
C ILE A 62 9.42 -13.86 10.05
N ARG A 63 10.01 -14.78 9.27
CA ARG A 63 11.47 -14.95 9.24
C ARG A 63 12.18 -13.67 8.82
N SER A 64 13.31 -13.37 9.47
CA SER A 64 14.10 -12.16 9.24
C SER A 64 14.52 -11.95 7.79
N GLY A 65 14.80 -13.02 7.04
CA GLY A 65 15.11 -12.95 5.61
C GLY A 65 13.98 -12.37 4.76
N PHE A 66 12.71 -12.66 5.11
CA PHE A 66 11.55 -12.06 4.44
C PHE A 66 11.38 -10.59 4.83
N LEU A 67 11.50 -10.26 6.12
CA LEU A 67 11.45 -8.87 6.58
C LEU A 67 12.50 -8.01 5.86
N LYS A 68 13.75 -8.47 5.79
CA LYS A 68 14.83 -7.77 5.10
C LYS A 68 14.56 -7.60 3.60
N ARG A 69 13.98 -8.62 2.95
CA ARG A 69 13.63 -8.57 1.52
C ARG A 69 12.60 -7.47 1.21
N TYR A 70 11.65 -7.26 2.10
CA TYR A 70 10.56 -6.29 1.94
C TYR A 70 10.77 -4.99 2.74
N GLN A 71 11.96 -4.76 3.31
CA GLN A 71 12.23 -3.55 4.10
C GLN A 71 12.07 -2.27 3.29
N HIS A 72 12.41 -2.28 1.99
CA HIS A 72 12.20 -1.15 1.08
C HIS A 72 10.74 -0.69 1.02
N ALA A 73 9.78 -1.59 1.26
CA ALA A 73 8.36 -1.29 1.25
C ALA A 73 7.95 -0.37 2.41
N GLU A 74 8.70 -0.34 3.51
CA GLU A 74 8.47 0.57 4.63
C GLU A 74 8.65 2.05 4.24
N LEU A 75 9.38 2.33 3.14
CA LEU A 75 9.55 3.68 2.60
C LEU A 75 8.27 4.26 1.97
N GLY A 76 7.21 3.47 1.93
CA GLY A 76 5.89 3.91 1.49
C GLY A 76 5.53 3.47 0.07
N GLY A 77 4.30 3.76 -0.27
CA GLY A 77 3.70 3.51 -1.58
C GLY A 77 2.18 3.42 -1.45
N TRP A 78 1.52 3.11 -2.56
CA TRP A 78 0.07 2.96 -2.57
C TRP A 78 -0.35 1.50 -2.64
N TRP A 79 -1.41 1.20 -1.90
CA TRP A 79 -2.16 -0.05 -1.94
C TRP A 79 -3.45 0.16 -2.73
N VAL A 80 -3.78 -0.80 -3.58
CA VAL A 80 -5.06 -0.86 -4.28
C VAL A 80 -5.75 -2.20 -4.00
N SER A 81 -7.01 -2.15 -3.60
CA SER A 81 -7.86 -3.33 -3.38
C SER A 81 -9.30 -3.01 -3.74
N GLY A 82 -10.02 -3.99 -4.27
CA GLY A 82 -11.44 -3.88 -4.56
C GLY A 82 -12.33 -4.13 -3.35
N LEU A 83 -13.61 -4.39 -3.63
CA LEU A 83 -14.62 -4.81 -2.64
C LEU A 83 -14.86 -6.31 -2.78
N ASP A 84 -15.10 -6.98 -1.66
CA ASP A 84 -15.41 -8.41 -1.61
C ASP A 84 -16.92 -8.65 -1.66
N PRO A 85 -17.47 -9.19 -2.78
CA PRO A 85 -18.90 -9.44 -2.92
C PRO A 85 -19.42 -10.51 -1.95
N TYR A 86 -18.56 -11.39 -1.43
CA TYR A 86 -18.92 -12.44 -0.47
C TYR A 86 -18.87 -11.97 0.99
N ASN A 87 -18.32 -10.78 1.24
CA ASN A 87 -18.18 -10.21 2.58
C ASN A 87 -18.83 -8.82 2.66
N ASN A 88 -20.10 -8.74 2.23
CA ASN A 88 -20.93 -7.53 2.29
C ASN A 88 -20.28 -6.30 1.63
N TRP A 89 -19.56 -6.49 0.52
CA TRP A 89 -18.85 -5.43 -0.18
C TRP A 89 -17.84 -4.67 0.70
N LYS A 90 -17.34 -5.30 1.77
CA LYS A 90 -16.22 -4.76 2.54
C LYS A 90 -14.95 -4.73 1.68
N ARG A 91 -13.97 -3.93 2.09
CA ARG A 91 -12.67 -3.88 1.42
C ARG A 91 -12.04 -5.27 1.40
N MET A 92 -11.58 -5.68 0.22
CA MET A 92 -10.91 -6.95 0.02
C MET A 92 -9.59 -6.97 0.82
N GLU A 93 -9.34 -8.07 1.53
CA GLU A 93 -8.07 -8.28 2.25
C GLU A 93 -6.90 -8.38 1.26
N TRP A 94 -7.15 -9.01 0.11
CA TRP A 94 -6.20 -9.07 -1.00
C TRP A 94 -6.16 -7.77 -1.80
N GLY A 95 -4.97 -7.43 -2.29
CA GLY A 95 -4.74 -6.26 -3.13
C GLY A 95 -3.34 -6.24 -3.74
N ARG A 96 -2.97 -5.09 -4.28
CA ARG A 96 -1.66 -4.86 -4.91
C ARG A 96 -1.01 -3.65 -4.28
N PHE A 97 0.26 -3.82 -3.91
CA PHE A 97 1.12 -2.74 -3.44
C PHE A 97 2.03 -2.27 -4.58
N LYS A 98 2.09 -0.95 -4.83
CA LYS A 98 3.14 -0.31 -5.62
C LYS A 98 4.04 0.50 -4.67
N PRO A 99 5.28 0.06 -4.41
CA PRO A 99 6.20 0.82 -3.56
C PRO A 99 6.63 2.12 -4.24
N THR A 100 6.83 3.17 -3.45
CA THR A 100 7.48 4.42 -3.91
C THR A 100 8.91 4.14 -4.37
N HIS A 101 9.60 3.25 -3.67
CA HIS A 101 10.96 2.82 -3.97
C HIS A 101 10.94 1.35 -4.40
N PRO A 102 10.98 1.04 -5.71
CA PRO A 102 10.99 -0.33 -6.17
C PRO A 102 12.24 -1.05 -5.66
N ARG A 103 12.11 -2.36 -5.43
CA ARG A 103 13.27 -3.21 -5.17
C ARG A 103 14.07 -3.35 -6.45
N ILE A 104 15.27 -2.80 -6.47
CA ILE A 104 16.24 -2.98 -7.55
C ILE A 104 17.02 -4.26 -7.28
N ASP A 105 17.11 -5.15 -8.27
CA ASP A 105 18.01 -6.31 -8.21
C ASP A 105 19.32 -6.03 -8.97
N SER A 106 20.23 -7.01 -9.01
CA SER A 106 21.54 -6.84 -9.64
C SER A 106 21.50 -6.64 -11.16
N LYS A 107 20.33 -6.76 -11.80
CA LYS A 107 20.16 -6.64 -13.25
C LYS A 107 19.48 -5.33 -13.68
N GLY A 108 18.98 -4.52 -12.74
CA GLY A 108 18.28 -3.27 -13.03
C GLY A 108 16.84 -3.52 -13.45
#